data_AF-A0A7K2LVH5-F1
#
_entry.id   AF-A0A7K2LVH5-F1
#
_cell.length_a   1.000
_cell.length_b   1.000
_cell.length_c   1.000
_cell.angle_alpha   90.00
_cell.angle_beta   90.00
_cell.angle_gamma   90.00
#
_symmetry.space_group_name_H-M   'P 1'
#
loop_
_entity.id
_entity.type
_entity.pdbx_description
1 polymer ?
#
loop_
_entity_poly.entity_id
_entity_poly.type
_entity_poly.pdbx_seq_one_letter_code
_entity_poly.pdbx_strand_id
1 'polypeptide(L)'
;AAGAADHFERATALARTAGAGDKAAGAWRGLGDAARLSGDTARARVLYEEALRMCAANWFSVGEIVRVLIGLGRTAAAEGKAEDAREWFRQAAVAAGDSASVLELAETAEALASVAETPERAAVLLGAGAG
;
A
#
# COMPACT_ATOMS: atom_id res chain seq x y z
N ALA A 1 3.89 20.02 -3.76
CA ALA A 1 3.32 19.20 -2.68
C ALA A 1 1.89 19.61 -2.29
N ALA A 2 1.57 20.90 -2.13
CA ALA A 2 0.26 21.35 -1.62
C ALA A 2 -0.97 20.97 -2.48
N GLY A 3 -0.85 20.90 -3.81
CA GLY A 3 -2.00 20.59 -4.68
C GLY A 3 -2.47 19.14 -4.63
N ALA A 4 -1.57 18.18 -4.43
CA ALA A 4 -1.92 16.75 -4.42
C ALA A 4 -2.74 16.39 -3.17
N ALA A 5 -2.32 16.88 -2.00
CA ALA A 5 -3.03 16.62 -0.75
C ALA A 5 -4.44 17.24 -0.75
N ASP A 6 -4.57 18.50 -1.19
CA ASP A 6 -5.88 19.18 -1.27
C ASP A 6 -6.81 18.50 -2.29
N HIS A 7 -6.28 17.99 -3.41
CA HIS A 7 -7.06 17.21 -4.36
C HIS A 7 -7.58 15.90 -3.79
N PHE A 8 -6.77 15.17 -3.03
CA PHE A 8 -7.23 13.94 -2.41
C PHE A 8 -8.18 14.19 -1.24
N GLU A 9 -7.98 15.24 -0.42
CA GLU A 9 -8.91 15.60 0.66
C GLU A 9 -10.31 15.90 0.11
N ARG A 10 -10.39 16.65 -0.99
CA ARG A 10 -11.66 16.91 -1.70
C ARG A 10 -12.24 15.65 -2.33
N ALA A 11 -11.41 14.81 -2.96
CA ALA A 11 -11.86 13.55 -3.53
C ALA A 11 -12.44 12.60 -2.48
N THR A 12 -11.83 12.54 -1.30
CA THR A 12 -12.30 11.77 -0.16
C THR A 12 -13.64 12.28 0.36
N ALA A 13 -13.80 13.60 0.52
CA ALA A 13 -15.07 14.20 0.94
C ALA A 13 -16.20 13.88 -0.05
N LEU A 14 -15.91 13.99 -1.35
CA LEU A 14 -16.86 13.67 -2.43
C LEU A 14 -17.21 12.17 -2.48
N ALA A 15 -16.21 11.29 -2.36
CA ALA A 15 -16.42 9.84 -2.40
C ALA A 15 -17.25 9.33 -1.22
N ARG A 16 -17.05 9.92 -0.03
CA ARG A 16 -17.89 9.65 1.16
C ARG A 16 -19.35 10.04 0.93
N THR A 17 -19.61 11.16 0.26
CA THR A 17 -20.98 11.61 -0.04
C THR A 17 -21.66 10.84 -1.17
N ALA A 18 -20.89 10.20 -2.07
CA ALA A 18 -21.41 9.57 -3.29
C ALA A 18 -21.60 8.04 -3.19
N GLY A 19 -21.33 7.41 -2.04
CA GLY A 19 -21.44 5.95 -1.88
C GLY A 19 -20.40 5.15 -2.69
N ALA A 20 -19.34 5.81 -3.18
CA ALA A 20 -18.29 5.20 -4.00
C ALA A 20 -17.09 4.81 -3.13
N GLY A 21 -17.26 3.78 -2.28
CA GLY A 21 -16.23 3.28 -1.36
C GLY A 21 -14.86 3.12 -2.02
N ASP A 22 -14.82 2.48 -3.19
CA ASP A 22 -13.64 2.23 -4.01
C ASP A 22 -12.79 3.47 -4.28
N LYS A 23 -13.44 4.61 -4.55
CA LYS A 23 -12.76 5.88 -4.82
C LYS A 23 -12.24 6.54 -3.56
N ALA A 24 -12.87 6.28 -2.42
CA ALA A 24 -12.42 6.82 -1.13
C ALA A 24 -11.14 6.13 -0.65
N ALA A 25 -11.05 4.79 -0.69
CA ALA A 25 -9.83 4.10 -0.26
C ALA A 25 -8.62 4.44 -1.13
N GLY A 26 -8.81 4.52 -2.46
CA GLY A 26 -7.75 4.96 -3.37
C GLY A 26 -7.27 6.39 -3.09
N ALA A 27 -8.16 7.30 -2.68
CA ALA A 27 -7.79 8.65 -2.28
C ALA A 27 -7.02 8.69 -0.94
N TRP A 28 -7.45 7.91 0.05
CA TRP A 28 -6.72 7.75 1.32
C TRP A 28 -5.33 7.15 1.10
N ARG A 29 -5.22 6.12 0.26
CA ARG A 29 -3.95 5.52 -0.15
C ARG A 29 -3.05 6.55 -0.83
N GLY A 30 -3.58 7.35 -1.75
CA GLY A 30 -2.83 8.43 -2.41
C GLY A 30 -2.33 9.51 -1.45
N LEU A 31 -3.12 9.88 -0.44
CA LEU A 31 -2.66 10.76 0.64
C LEU A 31 -1.54 10.11 1.46
N GLY A 32 -1.69 8.82 1.78
CA GLY A 32 -0.68 8.04 2.49
C GLY A 32 0.66 8.04 1.73
N ASP A 33 0.62 7.80 0.43
CA ASP A 33 1.79 7.86 -0.45
C ASP A 33 2.46 9.24 -0.40
N ALA A 34 1.67 10.31 -0.52
CA ALA A 34 2.18 11.68 -0.49
C ALA A 34 2.83 12.02 0.86
N ALA A 35 2.20 11.62 1.97
CA ALA A 35 2.75 11.81 3.31
C ALA A 35 4.06 11.03 3.51
N ARG A 36 4.08 9.76 3.10
CA ARG A 36 5.27 8.89 3.20
C ARG A 36 6.44 9.45 2.39
N LEU A 37 6.19 9.87 1.15
CA LEU A 37 7.21 10.48 0.28
C LEU A 37 7.72 11.83 0.81
N SER A 38 6.92 12.52 1.62
CA SER A 38 7.33 13.77 2.29
C SER A 38 8.05 13.52 3.62
N GLY A 39 8.23 12.25 4.03
CA GLY A 39 8.84 11.86 5.30
C GLY A 39 7.91 11.91 6.52
N ASP A 40 6.64 12.28 6.34
CA ASP A 40 5.63 12.27 7.41
C ASP A 40 5.03 10.86 7.55
N THR A 41 5.85 9.95 8.08
CA THR A 41 5.49 8.52 8.22
C THR A 41 4.35 8.31 9.21
N ALA A 42 4.24 9.16 10.23
CA ALA A 42 3.15 9.12 11.20
C ALA A 42 1.80 9.39 10.53
N ARG A 43 1.71 10.47 9.73
CA ARG A 43 0.51 10.76 8.96
C ARG A 43 0.25 9.71 7.90
N ALA A 44 1.29 9.21 7.22
CA ALA A 44 1.15 8.15 6.23
C ALA A 44 0.48 6.90 6.80
N ARG A 45 0.92 6.45 7.99
CA ARG A 45 0.35 5.28 8.66
C ARG A 45 -1.15 5.42 8.91
N VAL A 46 -1.57 6.54 9.51
CA VAL A 46 -2.99 6.82 9.76
C VAL A 46 -3.79 6.79 8.46
N LEU A 47 -3.29 7.42 7.40
CA LEU A 47 -3.97 7.48 6.11
C LEU A 47 -4.13 6.10 5.45
N TYR A 48 -3.11 5.24 5.53
CA TYR A 48 -3.20 3.87 5.03
C TYR A 48 -4.12 2.99 5.90
N GLU A 49 -4.10 3.13 7.22
CA GLU A 49 -5.03 2.42 8.12
C GLU A 49 -6.49 2.82 7.85
N GLU A 50 -6.75 4.10 7.60
CA GLU A 50 -8.05 4.59 7.12
C GLU A 50 -8.44 3.93 5.80
N ALA A 51 -7.52 3.85 4.83
CA ALA A 51 -7.76 3.20 3.54
C ALA A 51 -8.12 1.71 3.72
N LEU A 52 -7.39 0.98 4.57
CA LEU A 52 -7.64 -0.43 4.88
C LEU A 52 -9.01 -0.64 5.53
N ARG A 53 -9.39 0.24 6.46
CA ARG A 53 -10.71 0.15 7.11
C ARG A 53 -11.84 0.39 6.13
N MET A 54 -11.66 1.31 5.19
CA MET A 54 -12.61 1.48 4.10
C MET A 54 -12.67 0.21 3.24
N CYS A 55 -11.52 -0.36 2.87
CA CYS A 55 -11.45 -1.62 2.13
C CYS A 55 -12.22 -2.77 2.79
N ALA A 56 -12.16 -2.88 4.12
CA ALA A 56 -12.89 -3.91 4.88
C ALA A 56 -14.42 -3.68 4.95
N ALA A 57 -14.88 -2.45 4.73
CA ALA A 57 -16.29 -2.08 4.83
C ALA A 57 -17.10 -2.25 3.53
N ASN A 58 -16.43 -2.45 2.38
CA ASN A 58 -17.11 -2.73 1.10
C ASN A 58 -16.40 -3.84 0.31
N TRP A 59 -16.96 -4.21 -0.85
CA TRP A 59 -16.39 -5.18 -1.79
C TRP A 59 -15.31 -4.52 -2.67
N PHE A 60 -14.15 -4.19 -2.11
CA PHE A 60 -13.04 -3.59 -2.84
C PHE A 60 -12.23 -4.60 -3.65
N SER A 61 -11.48 -4.12 -4.64
CA SER A 61 -10.54 -4.96 -5.39
C SER A 61 -9.34 -5.36 -4.53
N VAL A 62 -8.91 -6.61 -4.69
CA VAL A 62 -7.71 -7.19 -4.05
C VAL A 62 -6.49 -6.26 -4.22
N GLY A 63 -6.30 -5.68 -5.41
CA GLY A 63 -5.19 -4.77 -5.68
C GLY A 63 -5.12 -3.53 -4.80
N GLU A 64 -6.26 -2.93 -4.41
CA GLU A 64 -6.20 -1.78 -3.50
C GLU A 64 -5.78 -2.19 -2.09
N ILE A 65 -6.24 -3.36 -1.62
CA ILE A 65 -5.77 -3.91 -0.33
C ILE A 65 -4.27 -4.18 -0.38
N VAL A 66 -3.78 -4.84 -1.44
CA VAL A 66 -2.34 -5.13 -1.65
C VAL A 66 -1.52 -3.85 -1.62
N ARG A 67 -1.92 -2.81 -2.37
CA ARG A 67 -1.18 -1.54 -2.42
C ARG A 67 -1.16 -0.80 -1.09
N VAL A 68 -2.26 -0.81 -0.34
CA VAL A 68 -2.31 -0.19 0.98
C VAL A 68 -1.37 -0.92 1.95
N LEU A 69 -1.36 -2.24 1.93
CA LEU A 69 -0.45 -3.06 2.76
C LEU A 69 1.02 -2.81 2.39
N ILE A 70 1.36 -2.71 1.10
CA ILE A 70 2.69 -2.30 0.64
C ILE A 70 3.03 -0.88 1.13
N GLY A 71 2.08 0.05 1.11
CA GLY A 71 2.24 1.40 1.65
C GLY A 71 2.60 1.41 3.14
N LEU A 72 1.91 0.60 3.95
CA LEU A 72 2.23 0.41 5.37
C LEU A 72 3.61 -0.19 5.58
N GLY A 73 3.98 -1.22 4.81
CA GLY A 73 5.30 -1.85 4.91
C GLY A 73 6.43 -0.88 4.55
N ARG A 74 6.27 -0.11 3.47
CA ARG A 74 7.23 0.95 3.09
C ARG A 74 7.33 2.04 4.15
N THR A 75 6.23 2.36 4.82
CA THR A 75 6.20 3.33 5.93
C THR A 75 6.96 2.79 7.15
N ALA A 76 6.72 1.54 7.53
CA ALA A 76 7.45 0.89 8.62
C ALA A 76 8.96 0.78 8.32
N ALA A 77 9.34 0.48 7.08
CA ALA A 77 10.73 0.46 6.65
C ALA A 77 11.40 1.84 6.77
N ALA A 78 10.70 2.91 6.36
CA ALA A 78 11.18 4.28 6.53
C ALA A 78 11.36 4.69 8.00
N GLU A 79 10.64 4.04 8.92
CA GLU A 79 10.77 4.22 10.37
C GLU A 79 11.85 3.32 11.01
N GLY A 80 12.58 2.54 10.21
CA GLY A 80 13.59 1.59 10.70
C GLY A 80 13.00 0.32 11.32
N LYS A 81 11.69 0.07 11.17
CA LYS A 81 10.99 -1.10 11.71
C LYS A 81 10.94 -2.21 10.67
N ALA A 82 12.09 -2.84 10.44
CA ALA A 82 12.25 -3.84 9.39
C ALA A 82 11.33 -5.06 9.54
N GLU A 83 11.12 -5.53 10.78
CA GLU A 83 10.23 -6.68 11.04
C GLU A 83 8.76 -6.34 10.77
N ASP A 84 8.29 -5.17 11.20
CA ASP A 84 6.94 -4.69 10.88
C ASP A 84 6.76 -4.53 9.36
N ALA A 85 7.78 -4.02 8.66
CA ALA A 85 7.74 -3.89 7.21
C ALA A 85 7.57 -5.25 6.50
N ARG A 86 8.34 -6.26 6.94
CA ARG A 86 8.23 -7.63 6.44
C ARG A 86 6.86 -8.23 6.69
N GLU A 87 6.28 -7.98 7.86
CA GLU A 87 4.94 -8.44 8.21
C GLU A 87 3.90 -7.87 7.24
N TRP A 88 3.92 -6.55 7.02
CA TRP A 88 3.01 -5.90 6.08
C TRP A 88 3.15 -6.41 4.64
N PHE A 89 4.39 -6.62 4.17
CA PHE A 89 4.61 -7.17 2.84
C PHE A 89 4.17 -8.62 2.70
N ARG A 90 4.28 -9.43 3.77
CA ARG A 90 3.74 -10.79 3.78
C ARG A 90 2.22 -10.79 3.72
N GLN A 91 1.57 -9.89 4.46
CA GLN A 91 0.11 -9.74 4.37
C GLN A 91 -0.33 -9.31 2.97
N ALA A 92 0.43 -8.44 2.30
CA ALA A 92 0.19 -8.08 0.90
C ALA A 92 0.26 -9.30 -0.03
N ALA A 93 1.25 -10.18 0.16
CA ALA A 93 1.38 -11.42 -0.62
C ALA A 93 0.21 -12.39 -0.38
N VAL A 94 -0.22 -12.54 0.87
CA VAL A 94 -1.38 -13.37 1.21
C VAL A 94 -2.66 -12.79 0.60
N ALA A 95 -2.82 -11.46 0.62
CA ALA A 95 -3.98 -10.78 0.05
C ALA A 95 -4.03 -10.92 -1.48
N ALA A 96 -2.88 -10.83 -2.16
CA ALA A 96 -2.78 -11.03 -3.61
C ALA A 96 -3.27 -12.45 -4.01
N GLY A 97 -2.81 -13.48 -3.29
CA GLY A 97 -3.21 -14.87 -3.52
C GLY A 97 -2.89 -15.38 -4.94
N ASP A 98 -3.45 -16.53 -5.30
CA ASP A 98 -3.14 -17.21 -6.58
C ASP A 98 -3.86 -16.60 -7.80
N SER A 99 -4.85 -15.74 -7.57
CA SER A 99 -5.63 -15.08 -8.63
C SER A 99 -5.21 -13.63 -8.87
N ALA A 100 -4.12 -13.19 -8.23
CA ALA A 100 -3.57 -11.87 -8.44
C ALA A 100 -3.16 -11.65 -9.90
N SER A 101 -3.35 -10.42 -10.35
CA SER A 101 -2.75 -9.95 -11.59
C SER A 101 -1.22 -9.96 -11.46
N VAL A 102 -0.54 -10.11 -12.61
CA VAL A 102 0.92 -10.02 -12.70
C VAL A 102 1.45 -8.72 -12.07
N LEU A 103 0.68 -7.63 -12.17
CA LEU A 103 1.04 -6.35 -11.56
C LEU A 103 1.09 -6.41 -10.03
N GLU A 104 0.10 -7.05 -9.38
CA GLU A 104 0.05 -7.16 -7.92
C GLU A 104 1.15 -8.09 -7.39
N LEU A 105 1.45 -9.17 -8.12
CA LEU A 105 2.56 -10.06 -7.81
C LEU A 105 3.91 -9.34 -7.93
N ALA A 106 4.12 -8.57 -8.99
CA ALA A 106 5.33 -7.79 -9.20
C ALA A 106 5.52 -6.72 -8.11
N GLU A 107 4.47 -5.95 -7.79
CA GLU A 107 4.50 -4.93 -6.74
C GLU A 107 4.86 -5.53 -5.37
N THR A 108 4.29 -6.70 -5.05
CA THR A 108 4.56 -7.41 -3.79
C THR A 108 5.96 -8.00 -3.75
N ALA A 109 6.43 -8.58 -4.86
CA ALA A 109 7.76 -9.13 -4.99
C ALA A 109 8.84 -8.04 -4.83
N GLU A 110 8.64 -6.89 -5.46
CA GLU A 110 9.52 -5.72 -5.30
C GLU A 110 9.55 -5.25 -3.84
N ALA A 111 8.38 -5.17 -3.20
CA ALA A 111 8.28 -4.75 -1.81
C ALA A 111 9.04 -5.71 -0.86
N LEU A 112 8.86 -7.02 -1.01
CA LEU A 112 9.60 -8.02 -0.23
C LEU A 112 11.11 -7.99 -0.50
N ALA A 113 11.52 -7.79 -1.76
CA ALA A 113 12.92 -7.68 -2.14
C ALA A 113 13.60 -6.48 -1.46
N SER A 114 12.89 -5.37 -1.26
CA SER A 114 13.42 -4.16 -0.64
C SER A 114 13.86 -4.33 0.83
N VAL A 115 13.38 -5.37 1.51
CA VAL A 115 13.72 -5.70 2.91
C VAL A 115 14.42 -7.05 3.08
N ALA A 116 14.87 -7.64 1.97
CA ALA A 116 15.60 -8.89 1.97
C ALA A 116 16.96 -8.74 2.66
N GLU A 117 17.36 -9.78 3.40
CA GLU A 117 18.62 -9.79 4.17
C GLU A 117 19.86 -9.91 3.28
N THR A 118 19.69 -10.48 2.08
CA THR A 118 20.78 -10.71 1.14
C THR A 118 20.38 -10.31 -0.28
N PRO A 119 21.35 -9.86 -1.10
CA PRO A 119 21.09 -9.51 -2.50
C PRO A 119 20.62 -10.71 -3.33
N GLU A 120 21.06 -11.93 -3.02
CA GLU A 120 20.61 -13.16 -3.70
C GLU A 120 19.12 -13.39 -3.46
N ARG A 121 18.67 -13.17 -2.22
CA ARG A 121 17.26 -13.32 -1.87
C ARG A 121 16.39 -12.24 -2.50
N ALA A 122 16.89 -11.00 -2.60
CA ALA A 122 16.23 -9.94 -3.35
C ALA A 122 16.08 -10.30 -4.84
N ALA A 123 17.13 -10.84 -5.46
CA ALA A 123 17.11 -11.24 -6.87
C ALA A 123 16.11 -12.38 -7.15
N VAL A 124 16.02 -13.38 -6.25
CA VAL A 124 15.02 -14.46 -6.35
C VAL A 124 13.61 -13.90 -6.29
N LEU A 125 13.33 -12.97 -5.36
CA LEU A 125 12.01 -12.37 -5.21
C LEU A 125 11.63 -11.55 -6.45
N LEU A 126 12.53 -10.73 -6.97
CA LEU A 126 12.29 -9.96 -8.20
C LEU A 126 12.06 -10.85 -9.42
N GLY A 127 12.79 -11.96 -9.54
CA GLY A 127 12.58 -12.95 -10.60
C GLY A 127 11.22 -13.64 -10.53
N ALA A 128 10.71 -13.91 -9.32
CA ALA A 128 9.40 -14.52 -9.11
C ALA A 128 8.23 -13.59 -9.51
N GLY A 129 8.41 -12.27 -9.44
CA GLY A 129 7.39 -11.30 -9.83
C GLY A 129 7.30 -11.01 -11.34
N ALA A 130 8.24 -11.51 -12.15
CA ALA A 130 8.32 -11.26 -13.59
C ALA A 130 7.81 -12.43 -14.47
N GLY A 131 7.43 -13.55 -13.84
CA GLY A 131 7.04 -14.81 -14.49
C GLY A 131 5.55 -14.98 -14.75
#